data_AF-A0A524EVP7-F1
#
_entry.id   AF-A0A524EVP7-F1
#
_cell.length_a   1.000
_cell.length_b   1.000
_cell.length_c   1.000
_cell.angle_alpha   90.00
_cell.angle_beta   90.00
_cell.angle_gamma   90.00
#
_symmetry.space_group_name_H-M   'P 1'
#
loop_
_entity.id
_entity.type
_entity.pdbx_description
1 polymer ?
#
loop_
_entity_poly.entity_id
_entity_poly.type
_entity_poly.pdbx_seq_one_letter_code
_entity_poly.pdbx_strand_id
1 'polypeptide(L)' 'MVNGILDENAMQRVGELYRKGLVSLQEAATQADVTIYEMMDFLQKEKIRPPLETTDKIESVIDNSLKLMKNKASK' A
#
# COMPACT_ATOMS: atom_id res chain seq x y z
N MET A 1 18.43 2.15 -22.87
CA MET A 1 18.34 2.81 -21.55
C MET A 1 17.54 4.10 -21.72
N VAL A 2 16.20 4.03 -21.68
CA VAL A 2 15.30 5.20 -21.67
C VAL A 2 14.04 4.83 -20.87
N ASN A 3 14.18 4.50 -19.58
CA ASN A 3 13.00 4.18 -18.73
C ASN A 3 12.81 5.16 -17.56
N GLY A 4 13.87 5.78 -17.03
CA GLY A 4 13.80 6.49 -15.73
C GLY A 4 12.80 7.65 -15.59
N ILE A 5 12.35 8.30 -16.66
CA ILE A 5 11.36 9.41 -16.57
C ILE A 5 9.91 8.88 -16.56
N LEU A 6 9.65 7.73 -17.22
CA LEU A 6 8.33 7.10 -17.19
C LEU A 6 8.08 6.44 -15.83
N ASP A 7 9.14 5.89 -15.24
CA ASP A 7 9.09 5.17 -13.96
C ASP A 7 8.75 6.12 -12.78
N GLU A 8 9.35 7.32 -12.72
CA GLU A 8 9.06 8.29 -11.63
C GLU A 8 7.61 8.81 -11.66
N ASN A 9 7.06 9.11 -12.83
CA ASN A 9 5.66 9.56 -12.95
C ASN A 9 4.67 8.46 -12.53
N ALA A 10 4.97 7.20 -12.88
CA ALA A 10 4.19 6.06 -12.45
C ALA A 10 4.27 5.90 -10.92
N MET A 11 5.48 5.90 -10.35
CA MET A 11 5.72 5.81 -8.91
C MET A 11 5.04 6.93 -8.12
N GLN A 12 5.03 8.17 -8.63
CA GLN A 12 4.29 9.30 -8.01
C GLN A 12 2.80 9.00 -7.92
N ARG A 13 2.19 8.55 -9.03
CA ARG A 13 0.75 8.26 -9.12
C ARG A 13 0.33 7.14 -8.17
N VAL A 14 1.08 6.05 -8.13
CA VAL A 14 0.76 4.91 -7.25
C VAL A 14 1.17 5.16 -5.80
N GLY A 15 2.18 6.01 -5.56
CA GLY A 15 2.57 6.49 -4.24
C GLY A 15 1.44 7.27 -3.56
N GLU A 16 0.64 8.02 -4.32
CA GLU A 16 -0.58 8.67 -3.81
C GLU A 16 -1.66 7.69 -3.37
N LEU A 17 -1.78 6.54 -4.05
CA LEU A 17 -2.70 5.47 -3.65
C LEU A 17 -2.21 4.79 -2.38
N TYR A 18 -0.90 4.54 -2.29
CA TYR A 18 -0.25 4.01 -1.10
C TYR A 18 -0.41 4.95 0.11
N ARG A 19 -0.23 6.26 -0.09
CA ARG A 19 -0.44 7.30 0.94
C ARG A 19 -1.85 7.30 1.52
N LYS A 20 -2.84 6.92 0.70
CA LYS A 20 -4.25 6.82 1.10
C LYS A 20 -4.61 5.47 1.72
N GLY A 21 -3.66 4.52 1.76
CA GLY A 21 -3.90 3.15 2.21
C GLY A 21 -4.81 2.34 1.28
N LEU A 22 -4.95 2.76 0.01
CA LEU A 22 -5.79 2.09 -0.97
C LEU A 22 -5.10 0.88 -1.62
N VAL A 23 -3.77 0.88 -1.61
CA VAL A 23 -2.93 -0.21 -2.11
C VAL A 23 -1.79 -0.46 -1.14
N SER A 24 -1.33 -1.70 -1.06
CA SER A 24 -0.10 -2.08 -0.38
C SER A 24 1.14 -1.60 -1.15
N LEU A 25 2.29 -1.61 -0.50
CA LEU A 25 3.58 -1.31 -1.14
C LEU A 25 3.85 -2.24 -2.34
N GLN A 26 3.52 -3.53 -2.20
CA GLN A 26 3.72 -4.54 -3.25
C GLN A 26 2.83 -4.28 -4.47
N GLU A 27 1.56 -3.94 -4.25
CA GLU A 27 0.63 -3.58 -5.31
C GLU A 27 1.06 -2.29 -6.01
N ALA A 28 1.57 -1.32 -5.25
CA ALA A 28 2.06 -0.07 -5.79
C ALA A 28 3.30 -0.31 -6.70
N ALA A 29 4.26 -1.12 -6.25
CA ALA A 29 5.43 -1.50 -7.06
C ALA A 29 5.02 -2.23 -8.35
N THR A 30 4.09 -3.18 -8.24
CA THR A 30 3.54 -3.93 -9.39
C THR A 30 2.87 -3.00 -10.40
N GLN A 31 2.09 -2.01 -9.95
CA GLN A 31 1.41 -1.04 -10.83
C GLN A 31 2.34 -0.01 -11.47
N ALA A 32 3.51 0.23 -10.88
CA ALA A 32 4.55 1.09 -11.43
C ALA A 32 5.57 0.34 -12.29
N ASP A 33 5.44 -0.99 -12.41
CA ASP A 33 6.39 -1.87 -13.12
C ASP A 33 7.83 -1.74 -12.59
N VAL A 34 7.98 -1.63 -11.27
CA VAL A 34 9.26 -1.56 -10.58
C VAL A 34 9.36 -2.63 -9.49
N THR A 35 10.58 -2.88 -9.02
CA THR A 35 10.77 -3.75 -7.86
C THR A 35 10.21 -3.08 -6.59
N ILE A 36 9.89 -3.90 -5.58
CA ILE A 36 9.45 -3.39 -4.28
C ILE A 36 10.49 -2.45 -3.64
N TYR A 37 11.78 -2.69 -3.89
CA TYR A 37 12.88 -1.90 -3.32
C TYR A 37 12.97 -0.52 -3.97
N GLU A 38 12.86 -0.45 -5.30
CA GLU A 38 12.82 0.83 -6.02
C GLU A 38 11.64 1.68 -5.57
N MET A 39 10.47 1.05 -5.39
CA MET A 39 9.29 1.75 -4.87
C MET A 39 9.51 2.22 -3.43
N MET A 40 10.12 1.40 -2.57
CA MET A 40 10.42 1.77 -1.18
C MET A 40 11.39 2.97 -1.12
N ASP A 41 12.46 2.94 -1.91
CA ASP A 41 13.44 4.02 -1.98
C ASP A 41 12.81 5.33 -2.46
N PHE A 42 11.94 5.25 -3.49
CA PHE A 42 11.18 6.39 -3.99
C PHE A 42 10.28 7.00 -2.90
N LEU A 43 9.45 6.17 -2.25
CA LEU A 43 8.54 6.64 -1.20
C LEU A 43 9.30 7.25 -0.01
N GLN A 44 10.47 6.70 0.34
CA GLN A 44 11.32 7.24 1.39
C GLN A 44 11.90 8.60 1.00
N LYS A 45 12.42 8.74 -0.22
CA LYS A 45 12.95 10.00 -0.77
C LYS A 45 11.89 11.09 -0.82
N GLU A 46 10.69 10.75 -1.29
CA GLU A 46 9.55 11.65 -1.42
C GLU A 46 8.75 11.83 -0.11
N LYS A 47 9.15 11.16 0.97
CA LYS A 47 8.52 11.18 2.30
C LYS A 47 7.02 10.81 2.26
N ILE A 48 6.65 9.93 1.34
CA ILE A 48 5.29 9.40 1.21
C ILE A 48 5.13 8.27 2.23
N ARG A 49 4.14 8.42 3.12
CA ARG A 49 3.83 7.43 4.16
C ARG A 49 2.37 7.01 4.06
N PRO A 50 2.04 5.76 4.40
CA PRO A 50 0.66 5.32 4.51
C PRO A 50 -0.02 6.10 5.64
N PRO A 51 -1.36 6.14 5.67
CA PRO A 51 -2.06 6.85 6.74
C PRO A 51 -1.71 6.21 8.08
N LEU A 52 -1.56 7.04 9.12
CA LEU A 52 -1.47 6.55 10.48
C LEU A 52 -2.79 5.86 10.81
N GLU A 53 -2.74 4.54 10.97
CA GLU A 53 -3.89 3.78 11.46
C GLU A 53 -4.15 4.20 12.91
N THR A 54 -5.35 4.72 13.18
CA THR A 54 -5.78 5.03 14.55
C THR A 54 -6.08 3.72 15.28
N THR A 55 -5.92 3.71 16.60
CA THR A 55 -6.26 2.55 17.44
C THR A 55 -7.66 2.04 17.15
N ASP A 56 -8.65 2.92 17.05
CA ASP A 56 -10.06 2.59 16.73
C ASP A 56 -10.21 1.83 15.41
N LYS A 57 -9.41 2.20 14.40
CA LYS A 57 -9.47 1.58 13.08
C LYS A 57 -8.82 0.20 13.09
N ILE A 58 -7.72 0.04 13.84
CA ILE A 58 -7.08 -1.26 14.08
C ILE A 58 -8.04 -2.19 14.82
N GLU A 59 -8.69 -1.71 15.88
CA GLU A 59 -9.68 -2.48 16.65
C GLU A 59 -10.83 -2.93 15.76
N SER A 60 -11.39 -2.03 14.94
CA SER A 60 -12.44 -2.36 13.98
C SER A 60 -12.02 -3.44 12.98
N VAL A 61 -10.80 -3.37 12.44
CA VAL A 61 -10.26 -4.39 11.52
C VAL A 61 -10.11 -5.75 12.22
N ILE A 62 -9.62 -5.77 13.46
CA ILE A 62 -9.49 -6.98 14.26
C ILE A 62 -10.88 -7.59 14.51
N ASP A 63 -11.84 -6.77 14.95
CA ASP A 63 -13.21 -7.21 15.25
C ASP A 63 -13.90 -7.80 14.02
N ASN A 64 -13.75 -7.15 12.87
CA ASN A 64 -14.30 -7.64 11.61
C ASN A 64 -13.64 -8.95 11.17
N SER A 65 -12.32 -9.07 11.34
CA SER A 65 -11.58 -10.30 11.03
C SER A 65 -12.04 -11.47 11.90
N LEU A 66 -12.21 -11.24 13.22
CA LEU A 66 -12.70 -12.25 14.16
C LEU A 66 -14.13 -12.70 13.82
N LYS A 67 -15.01 -11.77 13.42
CA LYS A 67 -16.38 -12.10 12.96
C LYS A 67 -16.34 -12.97 11.70
N LEU A 68 -15.49 -12.64 10.73
CA LEU A 68 -15.33 -13.43 9.50
C LEU A 68 -14.82 -14.85 9.79
N MET A 69 -13.88 -15.00 10.72
CA MET A 69 -13.36 -16.31 11.13
C MET A 69 -14.43 -17.17 11.82
N LYS A 70 -15.21 -16.58 12.74
CA LYS A 70 -16.32 -17.27 13.41
C LYS A 70 -17.41 -17.74 12.42
N ASN A 71 -17.74 -16.90 11.44
CA ASN A 71 -18.73 -17.25 10.42
C ASN A 71 -18.25 -18.36 9.47
N LYS A 72 -16.94 -18.48 9.22
CA LYS A 72 -16.38 -19.58 8.42
C LYS A 72 -16.29 -20.90 9.19
N ALA A 73 -16.30 -20.89 10.52
CA ALA A 73 -16.30 -22.09 11.35
C ALA A 73 -17.70 -22.72 11.54
N SER A 74 -18.76 -22.06 11.08
CA SER A 74 -20.16 -22.55 11.16
C SER A 74 -20.70 -23.10 9.83
N LYS A 75 -19.84 -23.32 8.84
CA LYS A 75 -20.12 -24.05 7.59
C LYS A 75 -19.24 -25.28 7.53
#